data_AF-A0A7K3GW92-F1
#
_entry.id   AF-A0A7K3GW92-F1
#
_cell.length_a   1.000
_cell.length_b   1.000
_cell.length_c   1.000
_cell.angle_alpha   90.00
_cell.angle_beta   90.00
_cell.angle_gamma   90.00
#
_symmetry.space_group_name_H-M   'P 1'
#
loop_
_entity.id
_entity.type
_entity.pdbx_description
1 polymer ?
#
loop_
_entity_poly.entity_id
_entity_poly.type
_entity_poly.pdbx_seq_one_letter_code
_entity_poly.pdbx_strand_id
1 'polypeptide(L)'
;MSNQMGRASVREYLYVDTPRVRTLLAQLSSGLPEERKSEQTKKWTASLTDLGGPQHDEGVREQEVRSLADLHVAMLEEAAQYADMLLDVSEVSKKAKNWNRGRIHKALNPGSLIRVTAPTSIIYPASFAASATAMDSLSEDDSFSQDVTKIVRAMYGDHLTLRVYPCGEDDWECQYSGVISDPGGYLSGEKAVLFSRLGADPQEWTTIASISRVPERDHAAPTVRLERVVQTLQGVLEREEMSRRVLEKMIQESSRAMEGMGLSEAPVWPAVAVIPIAVYRQIRPSIITPDLELDD
;
A
#
# COMPACT_ATOMS: atom_id res chain seq x y z
N MET A 1 25.02 -25.04 14.78
CA MET A 1 23.58 -24.86 14.54
C MET A 1 22.95 -24.49 15.87
N SER A 2 22.92 -23.20 16.19
CA SER A 2 22.38 -22.68 17.44
C SER A 2 20.85 -22.71 17.38
N ASN A 3 20.27 -23.39 18.34
CA ASN A 3 18.85 -23.63 18.51
C ASN A 3 18.14 -22.30 18.87
N GLN A 4 17.66 -21.55 17.88
CA GLN A 4 16.75 -20.40 18.10
C GLN A 4 15.32 -20.91 18.34
N MET A 5 15.11 -21.67 19.42
CA MET A 5 13.76 -21.92 19.92
C MET A 5 13.26 -20.64 20.63
N GLY A 6 12.24 -20.02 20.04
CA GLY A 6 11.25 -19.24 20.79
C GLY A 6 11.65 -17.84 21.28
N ARG A 7 12.29 -17.00 20.46
CA ARG A 7 12.19 -15.55 20.73
C ARG A 7 10.77 -15.12 20.36
N ALA A 8 10.00 -14.67 21.35
CA ALA A 8 8.74 -13.99 21.10
C ALA A 8 9.00 -12.82 20.14
N SER A 9 8.43 -12.89 18.94
CA SER A 9 8.52 -11.84 17.94
C SER A 9 7.26 -11.00 18.04
N VAL A 10 7.40 -9.76 18.49
CA VAL A 10 6.30 -8.80 18.52
C VAL A 10 6.31 -8.03 17.21
N ARG A 11 5.13 -7.91 16.59
CA ARG A 11 4.92 -7.17 15.35
C ARG A 11 4.12 -5.92 15.64
N GLU A 12 4.52 -4.81 15.05
CA GLU A 12 3.74 -3.58 15.01
C GLU A 12 3.12 -3.47 13.61
N TYR A 13 1.80 -3.49 13.53
CA TYR A 13 1.06 -3.40 12.28
C TYR A 13 0.68 -1.96 11.96
N LEU A 14 1.12 -1.49 10.81
CA LEU A 14 0.73 -0.19 10.27
C LEU A 14 -0.56 -0.28 9.46
N TYR A 15 -0.76 -1.37 8.73
CA TYR A 15 -1.94 -1.53 7.87
C TYR A 15 -2.29 -3.01 7.68
N VAL A 16 -3.60 -3.31 7.60
CA VAL A 16 -4.14 -4.62 7.25
C VAL A 16 -5.40 -4.47 6.38
N ASP A 17 -5.43 -5.10 5.20
CA ASP A 17 -6.64 -5.31 4.38
C ASP A 17 -7.46 -6.45 4.98
N THR A 18 -8.20 -6.18 6.07
CA THR A 18 -8.93 -7.21 6.82
C THR A 18 -9.85 -8.07 5.94
N PRO A 19 -10.67 -7.51 5.01
CA PRO A 19 -11.50 -8.32 4.12
C PRO A 19 -10.70 -9.27 3.23
N ARG A 20 -9.59 -8.81 2.66
CA ARG A 20 -8.76 -9.63 1.77
C ARG A 20 -8.00 -10.71 2.53
N VAL A 21 -7.43 -10.38 3.68
CA VAL A 21 -6.75 -11.35 4.56
C VAL A 21 -7.70 -12.48 4.92
N ARG A 22 -8.92 -12.16 5.35
CA ARG A 22 -9.95 -13.16 5.67
C ARG A 22 -10.31 -14.02 4.47
N THR A 23 -10.48 -13.42 3.29
CA THR A 23 -10.83 -14.16 2.08
C THR A 23 -9.73 -15.14 1.67
N LEU A 24 -8.46 -14.70 1.70
CA LEU A 24 -7.31 -15.55 1.37
C LEU A 24 -7.14 -16.67 2.40
N LEU A 25 -7.25 -16.36 3.69
CA LEU A 25 -7.14 -17.34 4.75
C LEU A 25 -8.26 -18.40 4.68
N ALA A 26 -9.49 -17.99 4.36
CA ALA A 26 -10.60 -18.91 4.15
C ALA A 26 -10.32 -19.92 3.01
N GLN A 27 -9.69 -19.45 1.93
CA GLN A 27 -9.33 -20.28 0.78
C GLN A 27 -8.18 -21.24 1.10
N LEU A 28 -7.17 -20.79 1.84
CA LEU A 28 -6.00 -21.60 2.19
C LEU A 28 -6.30 -22.63 3.28
N SER A 29 -7.12 -22.26 4.26
CA SER A 29 -7.40 -23.08 5.45
C SER A 29 -8.74 -23.82 5.40
N SER A 30 -9.44 -23.78 4.26
CA SER A 30 -10.79 -24.37 4.07
C SER A 30 -11.85 -23.88 5.08
N GLY A 31 -11.69 -22.66 5.59
CA GLY A 31 -12.59 -22.05 6.56
C GLY A 31 -11.90 -20.98 7.41
N LEU A 32 -12.69 -20.07 7.98
CA LEU A 32 -12.23 -19.13 9.00
C LEU A 32 -12.69 -19.63 10.37
N PRO A 33 -11.84 -19.59 11.41
CA PRO A 33 -12.32 -19.62 12.78
C PRO A 33 -13.00 -18.28 13.07
N GLU A 34 -14.22 -18.12 12.61
CA GLU A 34 -15.08 -17.06 13.12
C GLU A 34 -15.63 -17.52 14.47
N GLU A 35 -15.40 -16.75 15.53
CA GLU A 35 -16.25 -16.84 16.72
C GLU A 35 -17.70 -16.65 16.25
N ARG A 36 -18.46 -17.74 16.26
CA ARG A 36 -19.92 -17.69 16.14
C ARG A 36 -20.42 -16.72 17.21
N LYS A 37 -20.86 -15.53 16.80
CA LYS A 37 -21.81 -14.76 17.60
C LYS A 37 -23.01 -15.67 17.84
N SER A 38 -23.15 -16.12 19.08
CA SER A 38 -24.39 -16.73 19.53
C SER A 38 -25.49 -15.69 19.44
N GLU A 39 -26.46 -15.94 18.56
CA GLU A 39 -27.79 -15.43 18.78
C GLU A 39 -28.35 -16.01 20.08
N GLN A 40 -29.15 -15.20 20.77
CA GLN A 40 -29.88 -15.48 22.02
C GLN A 40 -29.11 -15.28 23.34
N THR A 41 -29.16 -14.04 23.84
CA THR A 41 -29.53 -13.84 25.24
C THR A 41 -30.58 -12.75 25.37
N LYS A 42 -31.76 -13.19 25.81
CA LYS A 42 -32.93 -12.37 26.11
C LYS A 42 -32.61 -11.32 27.17
N LYS A 43 -33.24 -10.16 27.02
CA LYS A 43 -33.60 -9.18 28.05
C LYS A 43 -33.60 -9.78 29.47
N TRP A 44 -32.66 -9.36 30.32
CA TRP A 44 -32.93 -8.95 31.71
C TRP A 44 -31.66 -8.38 32.37
N THR A 45 -31.53 -7.06 32.38
CA THR A 45 -30.84 -6.35 33.46
C THR A 45 -31.54 -5.01 33.63
N ALA A 46 -32.39 -4.97 34.66
CA ALA A 46 -32.95 -3.75 35.19
C ALA A 46 -31.80 -2.91 35.78
N SER A 47 -31.72 -1.66 35.34
CA SER A 47 -31.42 -0.46 36.14
C SER A 47 -30.51 -0.64 37.36
N LEU A 48 -29.29 -0.10 37.28
CA LEU A 48 -28.85 1.08 38.04
C LEU A 48 -27.40 1.39 37.59
N THR A 49 -27.05 2.69 37.55
CA THR A 49 -25.71 3.26 37.28
C THR A 49 -25.11 2.99 35.90
N ASP A 50 -25.14 3.96 34.98
CA ASP A 50 -23.97 4.83 34.78
C ASP A 50 -24.28 6.03 33.86
N LEU A 51 -23.87 7.21 34.32
CA LEU A 51 -23.93 8.48 33.60
C LEU A 51 -22.60 8.63 32.85
N GLY A 52 -22.47 7.96 31.72
CA GLY A 52 -21.29 8.04 30.84
C GLY A 52 -21.72 7.84 29.39
N GLY A 53 -21.46 8.81 28.53
CA GLY A 53 -21.93 8.83 27.14
C GLY A 53 -21.41 7.68 26.26
N PRO A 54 -21.88 7.56 25.00
CA PRO A 54 -21.65 6.39 24.14
C PRO A 54 -20.21 6.18 23.64
N GLN A 55 -19.22 6.95 24.11
CA GLN A 55 -17.88 6.97 23.54
C GLN A 55 -16.98 5.78 23.95
N HIS A 56 -17.34 5.00 24.97
CA HIS A 56 -16.45 3.93 25.46
C HIS A 56 -16.61 2.60 24.73
N ASP A 57 -17.78 2.32 24.12
CA ASP A 57 -18.07 1.02 23.48
C ASP A 57 -17.54 0.93 22.04
N GLU A 58 -17.36 2.06 21.35
CA GLU A 58 -16.79 2.09 19.99
C GLU A 58 -15.28 1.83 19.98
N GLY A 59 -14.52 2.42 20.92
CA GLY A 59 -13.07 2.24 21.01
C GLY A 59 -12.65 0.81 21.38
N VAL A 60 -13.40 0.15 22.28
CA VAL A 60 -13.13 -1.25 22.66
C VAL A 60 -13.40 -2.19 21.48
N ARG A 61 -14.50 -1.98 20.75
CA ARG A 61 -14.82 -2.76 19.55
C ARG A 61 -13.80 -2.56 18.43
N GLU A 62 -13.30 -1.35 18.23
CA GLU A 62 -12.27 -1.07 17.22
C GLU A 62 -10.93 -1.78 17.56
N GLN A 63 -10.54 -1.78 18.84
CA GLN A 63 -9.35 -2.49 19.31
C GLN A 63 -9.47 -4.02 19.19
N GLU A 64 -10.63 -4.60 19.50
CA GLU A 64 -10.90 -6.04 19.29
C GLU A 64 -10.80 -6.40 17.80
N VAL A 65 -11.32 -5.56 16.90
CA VAL A 65 -11.24 -5.79 15.45
C VAL A 65 -9.80 -5.72 14.93
N ARG A 66 -8.98 -4.78 15.43
CA ARG A 66 -7.56 -4.65 15.03
C ARG A 66 -6.73 -5.84 15.50
N SER A 67 -6.83 -6.21 16.78
CA SER A 67 -6.07 -7.35 17.34
C SER A 67 -6.39 -8.67 16.64
N LEU A 68 -7.66 -8.88 16.27
CA LEU A 68 -8.09 -10.04 15.48
C LEU A 68 -7.56 -9.98 14.04
N ALA A 69 -7.55 -8.80 13.41
CA ALA A 69 -6.97 -8.61 12.08
C ALA A 69 -5.46 -8.94 12.06
N ASP A 70 -4.71 -8.50 13.07
CA ASP A 70 -3.28 -8.76 13.22
C ASP A 70 -2.96 -10.25 13.35
N LEU A 71 -3.79 -10.98 14.13
CA LEU A 71 -3.69 -12.44 14.25
C LEU A 71 -3.96 -13.12 12.91
N HIS A 72 -4.97 -12.69 12.16
CA HIS A 72 -5.28 -13.25 10.85
C HIS A 72 -4.14 -13.08 9.85
N VAL A 73 -3.38 -11.98 9.92
CA VAL A 73 -2.19 -11.81 9.08
C VAL A 73 -1.12 -12.85 9.41
N ALA A 74 -0.85 -13.08 10.69
CA ALA A 74 0.12 -14.09 11.10
C ALA A 74 -0.30 -15.50 10.62
N MET A 75 -1.58 -15.84 10.76
CA MET A 75 -2.13 -17.10 10.25
C MET A 75 -2.05 -17.20 8.71
N LEU A 76 -2.32 -16.11 8.00
CA LEU A 76 -2.23 -16.06 6.55
C LEU A 76 -0.80 -16.31 6.07
N GLU A 77 0.20 -15.67 6.69
CA GLU A 77 1.60 -15.91 6.36
C GLU A 77 1.99 -17.38 6.53
N GLU A 78 1.63 -17.97 7.67
CA GLU A 78 1.95 -19.37 7.97
C GLU A 78 1.28 -20.31 6.96
N ALA A 79 -0.01 -20.12 6.70
CA ALA A 79 -0.76 -20.93 5.74
C ALA A 79 -0.23 -20.78 4.31
N ALA A 80 0.04 -19.54 3.87
CA ALA A 80 0.56 -19.27 2.53
C ALA A 80 2.00 -19.76 2.36
N GLN A 81 2.83 -19.70 3.41
CA GLN A 81 4.18 -20.26 3.38
C GLN A 81 4.16 -21.79 3.38
N TYR A 82 3.26 -22.42 4.15
CA TYR A 82 3.07 -23.87 4.13
C TYR A 82 2.60 -24.37 2.77
N ALA A 83 1.73 -23.61 2.09
CA ALA A 83 1.23 -23.90 0.75
C ALA A 83 2.22 -23.53 -0.38
N ASP A 84 3.42 -23.03 -0.08
CA ASP A 84 4.41 -22.53 -1.04
C ASP A 84 3.84 -21.43 -1.98
N MET A 85 2.90 -20.63 -1.46
CA MET A 85 2.25 -19.54 -2.18
C MET A 85 2.82 -18.16 -1.83
N LEU A 86 3.54 -18.03 -0.72
CA LEU A 86 4.17 -16.79 -0.28
C LEU A 86 5.65 -16.74 -0.68
N LEU A 87 5.97 -15.94 -1.70
CA LEU A 87 7.34 -15.76 -2.16
C LEU A 87 8.02 -14.61 -1.41
N ASP A 88 9.11 -14.89 -0.70
CA ASP A 88 9.96 -13.84 -0.13
C ASP A 88 10.91 -13.28 -1.19
N VAL A 89 10.70 -12.01 -1.56
CA VAL A 89 11.49 -11.31 -2.57
C VAL A 89 12.51 -10.34 -1.98
N SER A 90 12.65 -10.27 -0.65
CA SER A 90 13.46 -9.26 0.04
C SER A 90 14.92 -9.27 -0.44
N GLU A 91 15.58 -10.44 -0.44
CA GLU A 91 16.99 -10.55 -0.82
C GLU A 91 17.24 -10.41 -2.33
N VAL A 92 16.35 -10.96 -3.15
CA VAL A 92 16.50 -10.91 -4.61
C VAL A 92 16.26 -9.49 -5.13
N SER A 93 15.36 -8.74 -4.49
CA SER A 93 15.00 -7.38 -4.89
C SER A 93 16.04 -6.34 -4.49
N LYS A 94 16.96 -6.62 -3.54
CA LYS A 94 18.00 -5.66 -3.14
C LYS A 94 18.94 -5.21 -4.25
N LYS A 95 19.10 -6.00 -5.30
CA LYS A 95 20.07 -5.74 -6.37
C LYS A 95 19.39 -5.07 -7.57
N ALA A 96 19.68 -3.79 -7.82
CA ALA A 96 19.15 -3.03 -8.97
C ALA A 96 19.37 -3.74 -10.32
N LYS A 97 20.48 -4.48 -10.46
CA LYS A 97 20.77 -5.31 -11.65
C LYS A 97 19.70 -6.38 -11.93
N ASN A 98 19.01 -6.90 -10.92
CA ASN A 98 17.93 -7.88 -11.09
C ASN A 98 16.66 -7.23 -11.66
N TRP A 99 16.40 -5.98 -11.30
CA TRP A 99 15.29 -5.18 -11.84
C TRP A 99 15.54 -4.81 -13.29
N ASN A 100 16.69 -4.17 -13.56
CA ASN A 100 17.07 -3.68 -14.89
C ASN A 100 17.20 -4.78 -15.95
N ARG A 101 17.56 -6.01 -15.53
CA ARG A 101 17.62 -7.19 -16.42
C ARG A 101 16.30 -7.93 -16.55
N GLY A 102 15.26 -7.51 -15.84
CA GLY A 102 13.96 -8.18 -15.85
C GLY A 102 13.90 -9.50 -15.10
N ARG A 103 14.85 -9.79 -14.20
CA ARG A 103 14.83 -11.02 -13.42
C ARG A 103 13.65 -11.03 -12.44
N ILE A 104 13.38 -9.90 -11.79
CA ILE A 104 12.21 -9.72 -10.91
C ILE A 104 10.92 -9.92 -11.73
N HIS A 105 10.79 -9.20 -12.84
CA HIS A 105 9.64 -9.26 -13.74
C HIS A 105 9.35 -10.67 -14.29
N LYS A 106 10.37 -11.48 -14.54
CA LYS A 106 10.22 -12.88 -15.00
C LYS A 106 9.85 -13.86 -13.88
N ALA A 107 10.16 -13.52 -12.63
CA ALA A 107 9.90 -14.37 -11.47
C ALA A 107 8.50 -14.14 -10.87
N LEU A 108 7.87 -13.02 -11.21
CA LEU A 108 6.58 -12.61 -10.67
C LEU A 108 5.46 -12.81 -11.68
N ASN A 109 4.32 -13.27 -11.21
CA ASN A 109 3.08 -13.32 -11.99
C ASN A 109 2.01 -12.45 -11.30
N PRO A 110 1.12 -11.79 -12.06
CA PRO A 110 -0.07 -11.18 -11.49
C PRO A 110 -0.85 -12.21 -10.65
N GLY A 111 -1.26 -11.80 -9.45
CA GLY A 111 -1.94 -12.63 -8.45
C GLY A 111 -1.02 -13.38 -7.48
N SER A 112 0.31 -13.42 -7.72
CA SER A 112 1.25 -14.03 -6.79
C SER A 112 1.31 -13.24 -5.47
N LEU A 113 1.37 -13.96 -4.34
CA LEU A 113 1.62 -13.37 -3.02
C LEU A 113 3.11 -13.25 -2.79
N ILE A 114 3.54 -12.06 -2.38
CA ILE A 114 4.92 -11.77 -2.03
C ILE A 114 5.04 -11.23 -0.61
N ARG A 115 6.19 -11.50 0.00
CA ARG A 115 6.68 -10.80 1.18
C ARG A 115 7.94 -10.03 0.80
N VAL A 116 8.00 -8.76 1.18
CA VAL A 116 9.18 -7.91 0.97
C VAL A 116 9.48 -7.09 2.21
N THR A 117 10.71 -7.19 2.71
CA THR A 117 11.25 -6.35 3.79
C THR A 117 12.27 -5.37 3.22
N ALA A 118 11.96 -4.08 3.27
CA ALA A 118 12.78 -3.01 2.69
C ALA A 118 12.32 -1.63 3.19
N PRO A 119 13.13 -0.58 2.99
CA PRO A 119 12.70 0.80 3.19
C PRO A 119 11.38 1.06 2.46
N THR A 120 10.38 1.52 3.19
CA THR A 120 9.03 1.74 2.69
C THR A 120 8.58 3.13 3.08
N SER A 121 8.11 3.90 2.09
CA SER A 121 7.45 5.19 2.29
C SER A 121 5.95 5.00 2.09
N ILE A 122 5.17 5.60 2.98
CA ILE A 122 3.72 5.70 2.84
C ILE A 122 3.35 7.16 2.88
N ILE A 123 2.76 7.63 1.79
CA ILE A 123 2.42 9.04 1.62
C ILE A 123 0.91 9.14 1.63
N TYR A 124 0.40 10.13 2.38
CA TYR A 124 -1.01 10.52 2.33
C TYR A 124 -1.11 11.89 1.66
N PRO A 125 -1.28 11.96 0.33
CA PRO A 125 -1.20 13.21 -0.43
C PRO A 125 -2.26 14.24 0.00
N ALA A 126 -3.42 13.79 0.49
CA ALA A 126 -4.44 14.69 1.03
C ALA A 126 -3.97 15.41 2.30
N SER A 127 -3.11 14.80 3.14
CA SER A 127 -2.48 15.51 4.26
C SER A 127 -1.52 16.58 3.78
N PHE A 128 -0.75 16.30 2.71
CA PHE A 128 0.12 17.30 2.11
C PHE A 128 -0.69 18.49 1.55
N ALA A 129 -1.78 18.21 0.83
CA ALA A 129 -2.66 19.27 0.33
C ALA A 129 -3.27 20.12 1.46
N ALA A 130 -3.65 19.49 2.58
CA ALA A 130 -4.13 20.20 3.77
C ALA A 130 -3.02 21.07 4.40
N SER A 131 -1.81 20.55 4.54
CA SER A 131 -0.65 21.32 5.02
C SER A 131 -0.29 22.48 4.09
N ALA A 132 -0.34 22.27 2.77
CA ALA A 132 -0.09 23.32 1.78
C ALA A 132 -1.13 24.43 1.88
N THR A 133 -2.42 24.07 2.02
CA THR A 133 -3.51 25.04 2.24
C THR A 133 -3.32 25.82 3.55
N ALA A 134 -2.90 25.14 4.63
CA ALA A 134 -2.62 25.79 5.91
C ALA A 134 -1.43 26.76 5.82
N MET A 135 -0.39 26.39 5.07
CA MET A 135 0.74 27.29 4.83
C MET A 135 0.35 28.49 3.96
N ASP A 136 -0.53 28.27 3.00
CA ASP A 136 -1.05 29.33 2.12
C ASP A 136 -1.89 30.35 2.87
N SER A 137 -2.63 29.92 3.91
CA SER A 137 -3.36 30.84 4.81
C SER A 137 -2.44 31.82 5.58
N LEU A 138 -1.13 31.62 5.51
CA LEU A 138 -0.10 32.49 6.08
C LEU A 138 0.58 33.38 5.02
N SER A 139 0.26 33.21 3.73
CA SER A 139 0.77 34.00 2.61
C SER A 139 -0.33 34.79 1.91
N GLU A 140 0.01 35.89 1.25
CA GLU A 140 -0.96 36.77 0.57
C GLU A 140 -1.32 36.31 -0.86
N ASP A 141 -0.79 35.18 -1.34
CA ASP A 141 -0.80 34.76 -2.75
C ASP A 141 -1.53 33.41 -2.96
N ASP A 142 -2.87 33.44 -2.93
CA ASP A 142 -3.78 32.26 -2.91
C ASP A 142 -3.73 31.33 -4.15
N SER A 143 -3.01 31.68 -5.21
CA SER A 143 -3.12 30.99 -6.51
C SER A 143 -2.32 29.68 -6.59
N PHE A 144 -1.15 29.62 -5.94
CA PHE A 144 -0.23 28.49 -6.07
C PHE A 144 -0.76 27.23 -5.37
N SER A 145 -1.30 27.35 -4.15
CA SER A 145 -1.75 26.20 -3.36
C SER A 145 -2.97 25.50 -3.97
N GLN A 146 -3.88 26.27 -4.58
CA GLN A 146 -5.09 25.73 -5.19
C GLN A 146 -4.75 24.88 -6.42
N ASP A 147 -3.78 25.31 -7.22
CA ASP A 147 -3.35 24.57 -8.41
C ASP A 147 -2.57 23.31 -8.04
N VAL A 148 -1.68 23.40 -7.04
CA VAL A 148 -1.00 22.21 -6.48
C VAL A 148 -2.02 21.22 -5.91
N THR A 149 -3.03 21.69 -5.16
CA THR A 149 -4.06 20.83 -4.58
C THR A 149 -4.89 20.12 -5.66
N LYS A 150 -5.27 20.83 -6.73
CA LYS A 150 -5.99 20.22 -7.87
C LYS A 150 -5.14 19.16 -8.56
N ILE A 151 -3.85 19.44 -8.78
CA ILE A 151 -2.93 18.49 -9.41
C ILE A 151 -2.75 17.25 -8.53
N VAL A 152 -2.48 17.42 -7.24
CA VAL A 152 -2.29 16.31 -6.30
C VAL A 152 -3.55 15.44 -6.21
N ARG A 153 -4.73 16.05 -6.08
CA ARG A 153 -6.00 15.30 -6.06
C ARG A 153 -6.29 14.61 -7.40
N ALA A 154 -5.99 15.24 -8.52
CA ALA A 154 -6.19 14.64 -9.84
C ALA A 154 -5.26 13.43 -10.06
N MET A 155 -4.04 13.48 -9.53
CA MET A 155 -3.03 12.42 -9.71
C MET A 155 -3.18 11.27 -8.72
N TYR A 156 -3.46 11.56 -7.45
CA TYR A 156 -3.40 10.58 -6.36
C TYR A 156 -4.74 10.35 -5.64
N GLY A 157 -5.75 11.19 -5.89
CA GLY A 157 -7.02 11.15 -5.17
C GLY A 157 -6.84 11.31 -3.65
N ASP A 158 -7.73 10.65 -2.91
CA ASP A 158 -7.69 10.61 -1.44
C ASP A 158 -7.05 9.30 -0.92
N HIS A 159 -6.28 8.62 -1.78
CA HIS A 159 -5.69 7.34 -1.46
C HIS A 159 -4.33 7.49 -0.78
N LEU A 160 -3.97 6.48 0.01
CA LEU A 160 -2.63 6.36 0.57
C LEU A 160 -1.75 5.60 -0.41
N THR A 161 -0.60 6.16 -0.75
CA THR A 161 0.34 5.50 -1.65
C THR A 161 1.41 4.81 -0.82
N LEU A 162 1.75 3.58 -1.20
CA LEU A 162 2.82 2.80 -0.61
C LEU A 162 3.89 2.57 -1.66
N ARG A 163 5.14 2.83 -1.28
CA ARG A 163 6.34 2.56 -2.09
C ARG A 163 7.33 1.80 -1.26
N VAL A 164 7.69 0.61 -1.72
CA VAL A 164 8.76 -0.19 -1.14
C VAL A 164 9.98 -0.03 -2.03
N TYR A 165 11.13 0.32 -1.46
CA TYR A 165 12.41 0.57 -2.14
C TYR A 165 13.47 -0.48 -1.78
N PRO A 166 13.41 -1.71 -2.34
CA PRO A 166 14.37 -2.75 -2.02
C PRO A 166 15.83 -2.42 -2.32
N CYS A 167 16.08 -1.57 -3.32
CA CYS A 167 17.43 -1.13 -3.69
C CYS A 167 17.91 0.10 -2.91
N GLY A 168 17.10 0.64 -1.99
CA GLY A 168 17.37 1.92 -1.34
C GLY A 168 16.84 3.11 -2.15
N GLU A 169 16.98 4.30 -1.57
CA GLU A 169 16.41 5.55 -2.10
C GLU A 169 17.11 6.04 -3.37
N ASP A 170 18.39 5.71 -3.54
CA ASP A 170 19.18 6.10 -4.72
C ASP A 170 18.65 5.45 -6.02
N ASP A 171 18.04 4.26 -5.91
CA ASP A 171 17.48 3.48 -7.00
C ASP A 171 15.93 3.48 -6.94
N TRP A 172 15.32 4.66 -6.75
CA TRP A 172 13.87 4.85 -6.52
C TRP A 172 12.96 4.26 -7.62
N GLU A 173 13.47 4.07 -8.84
CA GLU A 173 12.75 3.42 -9.93
C GLU A 173 12.53 1.91 -9.68
N CYS A 174 13.42 1.26 -8.91
CA CYS A 174 13.38 -0.17 -8.59
C CYS A 174 12.51 -0.43 -7.35
N GLN A 175 11.19 -0.29 -7.51
CA GLN A 175 10.25 -0.30 -6.38
C GLN A 175 9.03 -1.22 -6.59
N TYR A 176 8.43 -1.62 -5.47
CA TYR A 176 7.05 -2.12 -5.46
C TYR A 176 6.13 -0.96 -5.09
N SER A 177 5.17 -0.67 -5.97
CA SER A 177 4.26 0.47 -5.84
C SER A 177 2.83 -0.03 -5.71
N GLY A 178 2.14 0.45 -4.69
CA GLY A 178 0.75 0.09 -4.45
C GLY A 178 -0.04 1.22 -3.81
N VAL A 179 -1.35 1.03 -3.79
CA VAL A 179 -2.30 1.93 -3.15
C VAL A 179 -2.93 1.22 -1.97
N ILE A 180 -2.85 1.82 -0.80
CA ILE A 180 -3.54 1.37 0.40
C ILE A 180 -4.98 1.84 0.31
N SER A 181 -5.86 0.86 0.07
CA SER A 181 -7.30 1.02 0.24
C SER A 181 -7.65 0.56 1.65
N ASP A 182 -8.49 1.29 2.39
CA ASP A 182 -8.86 0.94 3.76
C ASP A 182 -10.32 0.49 3.86
N PRO A 183 -10.75 -0.57 3.14
CA PRO A 183 -12.15 -0.98 3.10
C PRO A 183 -12.64 -1.56 4.43
N GLY A 184 -11.73 -2.10 5.24
CA GLY A 184 -12.03 -2.64 6.56
C GLY A 184 -12.05 -1.60 7.68
N GLY A 185 -11.69 -0.34 7.40
CA GLY A 185 -11.53 0.68 8.42
C GLY A 185 -10.39 0.37 9.40
N TYR A 186 -9.36 -0.37 8.99
CA TYR A 186 -8.22 -0.65 9.87
C TYR A 186 -7.50 0.63 10.29
N LEU A 187 -7.44 1.60 9.36
CA LEU A 187 -6.84 2.92 9.60
C LEU A 187 -7.87 3.98 10.06
N SER A 188 -9.13 3.61 10.37
CA SER A 188 -10.15 4.61 10.71
C SER A 188 -9.75 5.47 11.91
N GLY A 189 -10.13 6.75 11.88
CA GLY A 189 -9.89 7.69 12.98
C GLY A 189 -8.47 8.26 13.12
N GLU A 190 -7.43 7.62 12.57
CA GLU A 190 -6.03 7.97 12.93
C GLU A 190 -5.09 8.23 11.75
N LYS A 191 -5.54 8.14 10.48
CA LYS A 191 -4.68 8.34 9.29
C LYS A 191 -3.75 9.55 9.39
N ALA A 192 -4.30 10.75 9.59
CA ALA A 192 -3.51 11.97 9.64
C ALA A 192 -2.48 11.98 10.80
N VAL A 193 -2.82 11.36 11.93
CA VAL A 193 -1.94 11.30 13.10
C VAL A 193 -0.84 10.23 12.93
N LEU A 194 -1.18 9.07 12.38
CA LEU A 194 -0.21 8.01 12.10
C LEU A 194 0.84 8.47 11.09
N PHE A 195 0.41 9.07 9.98
CA PHE A 195 1.34 9.48 8.93
C PHE A 195 2.14 10.74 9.27
N SER A 196 1.64 11.61 10.16
CA SER A 196 2.47 12.72 10.67
C SER A 196 3.59 12.24 11.60
N ARG A 197 3.38 11.13 12.33
CA ARG A 197 4.40 10.55 13.23
C ARG A 197 5.45 9.71 12.52
N LEU A 198 5.08 9.04 11.43
CA LEU A 198 6.02 8.23 10.65
C LEU A 198 7.04 9.09 9.88
N GLY A 199 6.69 10.35 9.61
CA GLY A 199 7.53 11.23 8.80
C GLY A 199 7.51 10.85 7.31
N ALA A 200 8.30 11.58 6.52
CA ALA A 200 8.40 11.35 5.08
C ALA A 200 9.47 10.31 4.71
N ASP A 201 10.43 10.07 5.60
CA ASP A 201 11.59 9.24 5.33
C ASP A 201 11.19 7.75 5.27
N PRO A 202 11.68 7.01 4.27
CA PRO A 202 11.48 5.57 4.19
C PRO A 202 12.02 4.85 5.44
N GLN A 203 11.20 4.01 6.04
CA GLN A 203 11.59 3.18 7.18
C GLN A 203 11.56 1.70 6.81
N GLU A 204 12.32 0.86 7.50
CA GLU A 204 12.31 -0.58 7.25
C GLU A 204 10.95 -1.18 7.69
N TRP A 205 10.15 -1.59 6.71
CA TRP A 205 8.87 -2.28 6.91
C TRP A 205 8.88 -3.61 6.16
N THR A 206 8.07 -4.54 6.63
CA THR A 206 7.71 -5.76 5.91
C THR A 206 6.31 -5.61 5.33
N THR A 207 6.20 -5.80 4.03
CA THR A 207 4.94 -5.73 3.29
C THR A 207 4.59 -7.11 2.75
N ILE A 208 3.40 -7.59 3.06
CA ILE A 208 2.74 -8.67 2.33
C ILE A 208 1.89 -8.01 1.24
N ALA A 209 2.03 -8.46 0.01
CA ALA A 209 1.24 -7.93 -1.08
C ALA A 209 0.93 -8.98 -2.14
N SER A 210 -0.15 -8.74 -2.89
CA SER A 210 -0.41 -9.45 -4.15
C SER A 210 0.15 -8.63 -5.30
N ILE A 211 0.84 -9.28 -6.24
CA ILE A 211 1.22 -8.63 -7.50
C ILE A 211 -0.05 -8.30 -8.29
N SER A 212 -0.24 -7.05 -8.70
CA SER A 212 -1.39 -6.64 -9.52
C SER A 212 -1.02 -6.51 -10.99
N ARG A 213 0.14 -5.92 -11.29
CA ARG A 213 0.65 -5.75 -12.66
C ARG A 213 2.17 -5.76 -12.64
N VAL A 214 2.75 -6.54 -13.55
CA VAL A 214 4.18 -6.51 -13.88
C VAL A 214 4.30 -5.78 -15.21
N PRO A 215 4.83 -4.54 -15.25
CA PRO A 215 4.96 -3.84 -16.51
C PRO A 215 6.00 -4.51 -17.40
N GLU A 216 5.77 -4.43 -18.71
CA GLU A 216 6.76 -4.81 -19.70
C GLU A 216 7.74 -3.66 -19.92
N ARG A 217 8.96 -3.99 -20.32
CA ARG A 217 9.94 -2.98 -20.69
C ARG A 217 9.48 -2.30 -21.97
N ASP A 218 9.04 -1.05 -21.84
CA ASP A 218 8.65 -0.26 -22.98
C ASP A 218 9.84 0.55 -23.52
N HIS A 219 10.00 0.55 -24.84
CA HIS A 219 11.08 1.24 -25.54
C HIS A 219 10.62 2.55 -26.19
N ALA A 220 9.32 2.82 -26.26
CA ALA A 220 8.81 4.06 -26.82
C ALA A 220 8.80 5.16 -25.75
N ALA A 221 9.20 6.37 -26.13
CA ALA A 221 9.04 7.53 -25.28
C ALA A 221 7.53 7.88 -25.13
N PRO A 222 7.09 8.42 -23.98
CA PRO A 222 5.69 8.83 -23.78
C PRO A 222 5.19 9.83 -24.82
N THR A 223 6.05 10.75 -25.27
CA THR A 223 5.75 11.74 -26.32
C THR A 223 5.39 11.09 -27.66
N VAL A 224 6.12 10.04 -28.04
CA VAL A 224 5.86 9.27 -29.27
C VAL A 224 4.51 8.56 -29.20
N ARG A 225 4.07 8.12 -28.02
CA ARG A 225 2.71 7.55 -27.85
C ARG A 225 1.64 8.62 -28.04
N LEU A 226 1.83 9.80 -27.45
CA LEU A 226 0.90 10.91 -27.59
C LEU A 226 0.75 11.33 -29.07
N GLU A 227 1.86 11.42 -29.79
CA GLU A 227 1.86 11.68 -31.24
C GLU A 227 1.06 10.62 -32.01
N ARG A 228 1.21 9.33 -31.69
CA ARG A 228 0.43 8.25 -32.30
C ARG A 228 -1.06 8.36 -32.02
N VAL A 229 -1.45 8.79 -30.81
CA VAL A 229 -2.86 9.03 -30.47
C VAL A 229 -3.41 10.17 -31.33
N VAL A 230 -2.67 11.28 -31.45
CA VAL A 230 -3.06 12.43 -32.29
C VAL A 230 -3.17 12.04 -33.77
N GLN A 231 -2.23 11.26 -34.29
CA GLN A 231 -2.28 10.75 -35.67
C GLN A 231 -3.48 9.82 -35.88
N THR A 232 -3.79 8.97 -34.90
CA THR A 232 -4.96 8.08 -34.97
C THR A 232 -6.26 8.88 -34.98
N LEU A 233 -6.35 9.94 -34.16
CA LEU A 233 -7.48 10.87 -34.14
C LEU A 233 -7.69 11.56 -35.50
N GLN A 234 -6.62 12.09 -36.09
CA GLN A 234 -6.68 12.73 -37.41
C GLN A 234 -7.19 11.76 -38.48
N GLY A 235 -6.65 10.53 -38.51
CA GLY A 235 -7.09 9.52 -39.46
C GLY A 235 -8.54 9.04 -39.28
N VAL A 236 -9.11 9.12 -38.08
CA VAL A 236 -10.53 8.83 -37.83
C VAL A 236 -11.42 9.97 -38.31
N LEU A 237 -11.02 11.23 -38.05
CA LEU A 237 -11.75 12.41 -38.49
C LEU A 237 -11.82 12.50 -40.03
N GLU A 238 -10.76 12.11 -40.72
CA GLU A 238 -10.72 12.08 -42.19
C GLU A 238 -11.60 11.00 -42.82
N ARG A 239 -11.88 9.92 -42.08
CA ARG A 239 -12.61 8.74 -42.60
C ARG A 239 -14.06 8.64 -42.13
N GLU A 240 -14.47 9.50 -41.20
CA GLU A 240 -15.79 9.48 -40.53
C GLU A 240 -16.20 8.14 -39.88
N GLU A 241 -15.32 7.14 -39.84
CA GLU A 241 -15.57 5.82 -39.29
C GLU A 241 -14.87 5.65 -37.94
N MET A 242 -15.58 6.00 -36.87
CA MET A 242 -15.12 5.71 -35.51
C MET A 242 -15.56 4.31 -35.09
N SER A 243 -14.64 3.34 -35.15
CA SER A 243 -14.89 2.02 -34.56
C SER A 243 -14.56 2.01 -33.06
N ARG A 244 -15.34 1.26 -32.27
CA ARG A 244 -15.09 1.04 -30.84
C ARG A 244 -13.65 0.57 -30.57
N ARG A 245 -13.11 -0.29 -31.43
CA ARG A 245 -11.73 -0.81 -31.31
C ARG A 245 -10.68 0.29 -31.41
N VAL A 246 -10.89 1.29 -32.27
CA VAL A 246 -9.98 2.43 -32.40
C VAL A 246 -10.05 3.32 -31.15
N LEU A 247 -11.25 3.58 -30.64
CA LEU A 247 -11.44 4.32 -29.39
C LEU A 247 -10.77 3.61 -28.20
N GLU A 248 -10.97 2.30 -28.05
CA GLU A 248 -10.33 1.49 -26.99
C GLU A 248 -8.81 1.55 -27.09
N LYS A 249 -8.25 1.45 -28.30
CA LYS A 249 -6.80 1.56 -28.51
C LYS A 249 -6.28 2.96 -28.16
N MET A 250 -7.01 4.01 -28.51
CA MET A 250 -6.62 5.37 -28.14
C MET A 250 -6.65 5.58 -26.63
N ILE A 251 -7.68 5.10 -25.94
CA ILE A 251 -7.76 5.19 -24.47
C ILE A 251 -6.58 4.46 -23.83
N GLN A 252 -6.23 3.27 -24.32
CA GLN A 252 -5.07 2.50 -23.83
C GLN A 252 -3.74 3.21 -24.06
N GLU A 253 -3.50 3.75 -25.26
CA GLU A 253 -2.26 4.45 -25.58
C GLU A 253 -2.14 5.80 -24.85
N SER A 254 -3.24 6.55 -24.72
CA SER A 254 -3.30 7.76 -23.88
C SER A 254 -3.02 7.42 -22.42
N SER A 255 -3.64 6.36 -21.88
CA SER A 255 -3.38 5.88 -20.53
C SER A 255 -1.90 5.57 -20.35
N ARG A 256 -1.28 4.74 -21.21
CA ARG A 256 0.16 4.43 -21.15
C ARG A 256 1.05 5.66 -21.31
N ALA A 257 0.66 6.65 -22.10
CA ALA A 257 1.39 7.91 -22.21
C ALA A 257 1.34 8.69 -20.89
N MET A 258 0.17 8.79 -20.25
CA MET A 258 0.02 9.41 -18.93
C MET A 258 0.80 8.67 -17.84
N GLU A 259 0.77 7.32 -17.83
CA GLU A 259 1.59 6.49 -16.91
C GLU A 259 3.08 6.80 -17.11
N GLY A 260 3.56 6.83 -18.37
CA GLY A 260 4.95 7.14 -18.72
C GLY A 260 5.39 8.57 -18.42
N MET A 261 4.45 9.51 -18.34
CA MET A 261 4.70 10.89 -17.91
C MET A 261 4.61 11.07 -16.39
N GLY A 262 4.26 10.02 -15.65
CA GLY A 262 4.05 10.09 -14.19
C GLY A 262 2.78 10.82 -13.78
N LEU A 263 1.83 11.04 -14.70
CA LEU A 263 0.54 11.69 -14.43
C LEU A 263 -0.50 10.74 -13.82
N SER A 264 -0.20 9.45 -13.83
CA SER A 264 -1.00 8.40 -13.21
C SER A 264 -0.12 7.60 -12.27
N GLU A 265 -0.71 7.13 -11.18
CA GLU A 265 -0.02 6.32 -10.17
C GLU A 265 0.37 4.91 -10.64
N ALA A 266 0.17 4.57 -11.91
CA ALA A 266 0.55 3.27 -12.42
C ALA A 266 2.08 3.16 -12.54
N PRO A 267 2.71 2.19 -11.90
CA PRO A 267 4.15 2.02 -12.00
C PRO A 267 4.54 1.60 -13.42
N VAL A 268 5.60 2.25 -13.91
CA VAL A 268 6.27 1.94 -15.16
C VAL A 268 7.51 1.11 -14.89
N TRP A 269 7.94 0.33 -15.88
CA TRP A 269 9.19 -0.43 -15.78
C TRP A 269 10.35 0.48 -15.28
N PRO A 270 11.15 0.05 -14.29
CA PRO A 270 11.21 -1.29 -13.70
C PRO A 270 10.32 -1.50 -12.47
N ALA A 271 9.51 -0.54 -12.05
CA ALA A 271 8.65 -0.67 -10.87
C ALA A 271 7.55 -1.73 -11.07
N VAL A 272 7.14 -2.42 -10.02
CA VAL A 272 6.09 -3.46 -10.07
C VAL A 272 4.87 -3.00 -9.27
N ALA A 273 3.68 -3.16 -9.84
CA ALA A 273 2.44 -2.83 -9.16
C ALA A 273 2.01 -3.93 -8.19
N VAL A 274 1.65 -3.53 -6.98
CA VAL A 274 1.20 -4.42 -5.92
C VAL A 274 -0.08 -3.91 -5.27
N ILE A 275 -0.85 -4.83 -4.71
CA ILE A 275 -1.95 -4.54 -3.80
C ILE A 275 -1.47 -4.92 -2.39
N PRO A 276 -1.18 -3.93 -1.52
CA PRO A 276 -0.77 -4.20 -0.15
C PRO A 276 -1.86 -4.97 0.59
N ILE A 277 -1.48 -6.00 1.33
CA ILE A 277 -2.36 -6.83 2.16
C ILE A 277 -2.12 -6.52 3.63
N ALA A 278 -0.84 -6.45 4.02
CA ALA A 278 -0.45 -6.06 5.37
C ALA A 278 0.91 -5.37 5.34
N VAL A 279 1.10 -4.40 6.23
CA VAL A 279 2.37 -3.69 6.44
C VAL A 279 2.67 -3.70 7.92
N TYR A 280 3.82 -4.26 8.30
CA TYR A 280 4.23 -4.37 9.69
C TYR A 280 5.74 -4.33 9.83
N ARG A 281 6.23 -4.08 11.04
CA ARG A 281 7.65 -4.23 11.38
C ARG A 281 7.81 -5.08 12.62
N GLN A 282 8.97 -5.69 12.76
CA GLN A 282 9.34 -6.38 14.00
C GLN A 282 9.82 -5.36 15.02
N ILE A 283 9.25 -5.39 16.22
CA ILE A 283 9.75 -4.60 17.33
C ILE A 283 11.03 -5.26 17.83
N ARG A 284 12.14 -4.51 17.77
CA ARG A 284 13.43 -4.93 18.34
C ARG A 284 13.67 -4.14 19.62
N PRO A 285 14.22 -4.77 20.67
CA PRO A 285 14.61 -4.02 21.86
C PRO A 285 15.69 -3.00 21.49
N SER A 286 15.53 -1.77 21.97
CA SER A 286 16.59 -0.77 21.89
C SER A 286 17.79 -1.25 22.68
N ILE A 287 18.98 -1.15 22.09
CA ILE A 287 20.23 -1.46 22.77
C ILE A 287 20.86 -0.11 23.09
N ILE A 288 20.98 0.22 24.37
CA ILE A 288 21.89 1.29 24.80
C ILE A 288 23.29 0.69 24.75
N THR A 289 24.15 1.22 23.88
CA THR A 289 25.57 0.86 23.90
C THR A 289 26.23 1.46 25.15
N PRO A 290 27.18 0.76 25.79
CA PRO A 290 27.87 1.24 26.99
C PRO A 290 28.53 2.61 26.84
N ASP A 291 28.85 3.01 25.61
CA ASP A 291 29.44 4.32 25.28
C ASP A 291 28.48 5.49 25.53
N LEU A 292 27.17 5.24 25.67
CA LEU A 292 26.16 6.23 26.08
C LEU A 292 25.96 6.28 27.61
N GLU A 293 26.59 5.37 28.38
CA GLU A 293 26.50 5.33 29.85
C GLU A 293 27.58 6.18 30.55
N LEU A 294 28.51 6.80 29.80
CA LEU A 294 29.70 7.46 30.36
C LEU A 294 29.83 8.97 30.11
N ASP A 295 28.78 9.62 29.61
CA ASP A 295 28.74 11.08 29.45
C ASP A 295 27.81 11.75 30.50
N ASP A 296 27.97 11.38 31.78
CA ASP A 296 27.46 12.12 32.95
C ASP A 296 28.61 12.62 33.84
#